data_AF-A0A8T4D426-F1
#
_entry.id   AF-A0A8T4D426-F1
#
_cell.length_a   1.000
_cell.length_b   1.000
_cell.length_c   1.000
_cell.angle_alpha   90.00
_cell.angle_beta   90.00
_cell.angle_gamma   90.00
#
_symmetry.space_group_name_H-M   'P 1'
#
loop_
_entity.id
_entity.type
_entity.pdbx_description
1 polymer ?
#
loop_
_entity_poly.entity_id
_entity_poly.type
_entity_poly.pdbx_seq_one_letter_code
_entity_poly.pdbx_strand_id
1 'polypeptide(L)'
;MLYKDLADKVEAPLVRSFLLQIAIDSHKHSIALKGVAESIAKPDGNIKECAKKIGESWRIVETLLKDVKGKKKIPSGDFSKLAEKLAVLESVLGEEYYMFVQLKTLELMMKEINQIYSIDLGSVKKIFLNIIRDEETHRELLEEIKTLVTPETKLDTAPVVKYQNPDAWSRPLPGTS
;
A
#
# COMPACT_ATOMS: atom_id res chain seq x y z
N MET A 1 6.66 7.58 -10.25
CA MET A 1 5.35 7.53 -9.55
C MET A 1 5.37 6.22 -8.82
N LEU A 2 5.45 6.22 -7.48
CA LEU A 2 5.99 5.11 -6.68
C LEU A 2 5.50 3.72 -7.14
N TYR A 3 4.19 3.52 -7.26
CA TYR A 3 3.59 2.26 -7.70
C TYR A 3 3.88 1.88 -9.15
N LYS A 4 3.96 2.85 -10.06
CA LYS A 4 4.41 2.61 -11.44
C LYS A 4 5.89 2.18 -11.47
N ASP A 5 6.72 2.87 -10.69
CA ASP A 5 8.15 2.56 -10.60
C ASP A 5 8.38 1.17 -9.98
N LEU A 6 7.46 0.71 -9.12
CA LEU A 6 7.42 -0.65 -8.59
C LEU A 6 6.92 -1.67 -9.61
N ALA A 7 5.86 -1.35 -10.36
CA ALA A 7 5.32 -2.21 -11.41
C ALA A 7 6.37 -2.54 -12.48
N ASP A 8 7.25 -1.59 -12.80
CA ASP A 8 8.34 -1.80 -13.76
C ASP A 8 9.48 -2.70 -13.22
N LYS A 9 9.48 -3.01 -11.91
CA LYS A 9 10.52 -3.80 -11.22
C LYS A 9 10.06 -5.20 -10.79
N VAL A 10 8.80 -5.55 -11.05
CA VAL A 10 8.22 -6.85 -10.72
C VAL A 10 8.03 -7.68 -11.99
N GLU A 11 8.44 -8.95 -11.95
CA GLU A 11 8.32 -9.87 -13.08
C GLU A 11 6.94 -10.56 -13.15
N ALA A 12 6.30 -10.78 -12.00
CA ALA A 12 5.00 -11.43 -11.90
C ALA A 12 3.91 -10.56 -12.57
N PRO A 13 3.26 -11.02 -13.67
CA PRO A 13 2.32 -10.19 -14.43
C PRO A 13 1.10 -9.72 -13.63
N LEU A 14 0.57 -10.57 -12.75
CA LEU A 14 -0.60 -10.24 -11.93
C LEU A 14 -0.27 -9.17 -10.88
N VAL A 15 0.85 -9.33 -10.16
CA VAL A 15 1.34 -8.33 -9.20
C VAL A 15 1.62 -6.98 -9.91
N ARG A 16 2.22 -7.04 -11.10
CA ARG A 16 2.42 -5.85 -11.93
C ARG A 16 1.09 -5.16 -12.27
N SER A 17 0.06 -5.93 -12.62
CA SER A 17 -1.27 -5.39 -12.93
C SER A 17 -1.88 -4.67 -11.73
N PHE A 18 -1.82 -5.27 -10.53
CA PHE A 18 -2.32 -4.66 -9.30
C PHE A 18 -1.59 -3.35 -8.97
N LEU A 19 -0.25 -3.32 -9.07
CA LEU A 19 0.52 -2.10 -8.85
C LEU A 19 0.19 -1.00 -9.87
N LEU A 20 -0.06 -1.35 -11.12
CA LEU A 20 -0.46 -0.38 -12.15
C LEU A 20 -1.87 0.17 -11.87
N GLN A 21 -2.79 -0.66 -11.39
CA GLN A 21 -4.13 -0.21 -10.99
C GLN A 21 -4.05 0.84 -9.88
N ILE A 22 -3.29 0.55 -8.82
CA ILE A 22 -3.04 1.50 -7.72
C ILE A 22 -2.42 2.79 -8.28
N ALA A 23 -1.40 2.68 -9.15
CA ALA A 23 -0.75 3.85 -9.74
C ALA A 23 -1.72 4.76 -10.54
N ILE A 24 -2.63 4.16 -11.30
CA ILE A 24 -3.65 4.88 -12.09
C ILE A 24 -4.63 5.59 -11.16
N ASP A 25 -5.10 4.89 -10.12
CA ASP A 25 -6.03 5.46 -9.15
C ASP A 25 -5.38 6.59 -8.34
N SER A 26 -4.16 6.42 -7.84
CA SER A 26 -3.44 7.51 -7.15
C SER A 26 -3.25 8.73 -8.06
N HIS A 27 -3.10 8.52 -9.38
CA HIS A 27 -3.08 9.64 -10.33
C HIS A 27 -4.43 10.34 -10.42
N LYS A 28 -5.50 9.56 -10.58
CA LYS A 28 -6.89 10.03 -10.60
C LYS A 28 -7.22 10.84 -9.34
N HIS A 29 -6.81 10.35 -8.17
CA HIS A 29 -6.98 11.04 -6.89
C HIS A 29 -6.24 12.38 -6.88
N SER A 30 -4.98 12.43 -7.32
CA SER A 30 -4.21 13.67 -7.36
C SER A 30 -4.88 14.77 -8.22
N ILE A 31 -5.47 14.38 -9.36
CA ILE A 31 -6.23 15.29 -10.23
C ILE A 31 -7.50 15.77 -9.53
N ALA A 32 -8.26 14.85 -8.93
CA ALA A 32 -9.50 15.18 -8.22
C ALA A 32 -9.24 16.12 -7.04
N LEU A 33 -8.23 15.83 -6.22
CA LEU A 33 -7.82 16.65 -5.08
C LEU A 33 -7.34 18.04 -5.52
N LYS A 34 -6.62 18.14 -6.65
CA LYS A 34 -6.25 19.42 -7.24
C LYS A 34 -7.49 20.22 -7.63
N GLY A 35 -8.45 19.62 -8.30
CA GLY A 35 -9.71 20.29 -8.67
C GLY A 35 -10.51 20.75 -7.45
N VAL A 36 -10.55 19.95 -6.38
CA VAL A 36 -11.15 20.33 -5.10
C VAL A 36 -10.40 21.52 -4.48
N ALA A 37 -9.06 21.49 -4.45
CA ALA A 37 -8.25 22.57 -3.90
C ALA A 37 -8.45 23.90 -4.67
N GLU A 38 -8.46 23.86 -6.01
CA GLU A 38 -8.72 25.01 -6.88
C GLU A 38 -10.15 25.57 -6.70
N SER A 39 -11.10 24.71 -6.32
CA SER A 39 -12.50 25.11 -6.05
C SER A 39 -12.70 25.74 -4.67
N ILE A 40 -11.85 25.41 -3.69
CA ILE A 40 -12.03 25.81 -2.28
C ILE A 40 -11.05 26.90 -1.85
N ALA A 41 -9.87 26.99 -2.47
CA ALA A 41 -8.81 27.91 -2.08
C ALA A 41 -8.25 28.70 -3.28
N LYS A 42 -7.84 29.95 -3.05
CA LYS A 42 -6.89 30.62 -3.94
C LYS A 42 -5.53 29.94 -3.79
N PRO A 43 -4.86 29.56 -4.89
CA PRO A 43 -3.63 28.76 -4.82
C PRO A 43 -2.46 29.62 -4.35
N ASP A 44 -2.22 29.69 -3.04
CA ASP A 44 -1.02 30.32 -2.45
C ASP A 44 -0.08 29.29 -1.79
N GLY A 45 -0.38 27.99 -1.90
CA GLY A 45 0.35 26.93 -1.21
C GLY A 45 1.66 26.52 -1.89
N ASN A 46 2.80 26.77 -1.25
CA ASN A 46 4.09 26.18 -1.62
C ASN A 46 4.10 24.68 -1.30
N ILE A 47 4.54 23.83 -2.25
CA ILE A 47 4.69 22.37 -2.07
C ILE A 47 5.50 22.02 -0.82
N LYS A 48 6.54 22.80 -0.48
CA LYS A 48 7.36 22.58 0.72
C LYS A 48 6.57 22.78 2.02
N GLU A 49 5.60 23.69 2.01
CA GLU A 49 4.75 23.95 3.16
C GLU A 49 3.68 22.87 3.31
N CYS A 50 3.17 22.35 2.18
CA CYS A 50 2.28 21.19 2.16
C CYS A 50 2.98 19.93 2.69
N ALA A 51 4.20 19.65 2.24
CA ALA A 51 5.03 18.54 2.75
C ALA A 51 5.29 18.66 4.27
N LYS A 52 5.48 19.89 4.77
CA LYS A 52 5.65 20.15 6.20
C LYS A 52 4.38 19.89 7.02
N LYS A 53 3.20 20.13 6.43
CA LYS A 53 1.88 19.87 7.04
C LYS A 53 1.49 18.39 6.99
N ILE A 54 1.84 17.69 5.91
CA ILE A 54 1.64 16.23 5.75
C ILE A 54 2.61 15.42 6.63
N GLY A 55 3.71 16.04 7.09
CA GLY A 55 4.49 15.55 8.23
C GLY A 55 5.07 14.14 8.05
N GLU A 56 4.66 13.20 8.89
CA GLU A 56 5.17 11.83 8.93
C GLU A 56 4.84 11.02 7.67
N SER A 57 3.63 11.17 7.12
CA SER A 57 3.20 10.47 5.90
C SER A 57 4.10 10.82 4.71
N TRP A 58 4.54 12.09 4.62
CA TRP A 58 5.48 12.52 3.59
C TRP A 58 6.88 11.90 3.78
N ARG A 59 7.36 11.77 5.03
CA ARG A 59 8.65 11.10 5.31
C ARG A 59 8.61 9.61 4.97
N ILE A 60 7.48 8.94 5.19
CA ILE A 60 7.28 7.54 4.81
C ILE A 60 7.38 7.42 3.28
N VAL A 61 6.67 8.26 2.53
CA VAL A 61 6.72 8.30 1.05
C VAL A 61 8.13 8.59 0.53
N GLU A 62 8.84 9.57 1.09
CA GLU A 62 10.22 9.88 0.68
C GLU A 62 11.18 8.74 0.94
N THR A 63 11.02 8.05 2.08
CA THR A 63 11.85 6.89 2.43
C THR A 63 11.60 5.74 1.45
N LEU A 64 10.33 5.43 1.17
CA LEU A 64 9.95 4.41 0.20
C LEU A 64 10.44 4.75 -1.21
N LEU A 65 10.33 6.00 -1.65
CA LEU A 65 10.85 6.46 -2.94
C LEU A 65 12.37 6.28 -3.05
N LYS A 66 13.13 6.56 -1.98
CA LYS A 66 14.58 6.35 -1.95
C LYS A 66 14.93 4.86 -2.02
N ASP A 67 14.25 4.04 -1.22
CA ASP A 67 14.44 2.59 -1.18
C ASP A 67 14.15 1.95 -2.55
N VAL A 68 13.12 2.44 -3.25
CA VAL A 68 12.77 1.96 -4.58
C VAL A 68 13.73 2.47 -5.63
N LYS A 69 14.10 3.76 -5.65
CA LYS A 69 14.97 4.33 -6.69
C LYS A 69 16.36 3.69 -6.75
N GLY A 70 16.89 3.21 -5.62
CA GLY A 70 18.21 2.57 -5.56
C GLY A 70 18.29 1.15 -6.15
N LYS A 71 17.16 0.47 -6.36
CA LYS A 71 17.13 -0.96 -6.75
C LYS A 71 16.73 -1.13 -8.23
N LYS A 72 17.48 -1.92 -9.01
CA LYS A 72 17.11 -2.30 -10.40
C LYS A 72 15.99 -3.34 -10.46
N LYS A 73 15.98 -4.29 -9.52
CA LYS A 73 14.93 -5.29 -9.29
C LYS A 73 14.76 -5.47 -7.78
N ILE A 74 13.56 -5.84 -7.34
CA ILE A 74 13.27 -6.06 -5.92
C ILE A 74 13.03 -7.57 -5.73
N PRO A 75 13.87 -8.28 -4.95
CA PRO A 75 13.64 -9.69 -4.63
C PRO A 75 12.28 -9.90 -3.95
N SER A 76 11.64 -11.06 -4.16
CA SER A 76 10.29 -11.35 -3.66
C SER A 76 10.14 -11.19 -2.14
N GLY A 77 11.12 -11.64 -1.35
CA GLY A 77 11.13 -11.46 0.10
C GLY A 77 11.26 -10.00 0.57
N ASP A 78 11.99 -9.17 -0.18
CA ASP A 78 12.04 -7.72 0.05
C ASP A 78 10.75 -7.03 -0.38
N PHE A 79 10.09 -7.57 -1.42
CA PHE A 79 8.84 -7.05 -1.94
C PHE A 79 7.68 -7.25 -0.96
N SER A 80 7.61 -8.39 -0.26
CA SER A 80 6.60 -8.65 0.78
C SER A 80 6.65 -7.60 1.90
N LYS A 81 7.85 -7.29 2.42
CA LYS A 81 8.05 -6.24 3.43
C LYS A 81 7.71 -4.84 2.90
N LEU A 82 7.93 -4.60 1.61
CA LEU A 82 7.61 -3.33 0.98
C LEU A 82 6.09 -3.17 0.81
N ALA A 83 5.39 -4.23 0.40
CA ALA A 83 3.93 -4.27 0.29
C ALA A 83 3.26 -3.96 1.63
N GLU A 84 3.78 -4.51 2.74
CA GLU A 84 3.30 -4.21 4.09
C GLU A 84 3.46 -2.71 4.45
N LYS A 85 4.62 -2.11 4.16
CA LYS A 85 4.82 -0.67 4.39
C LYS A 85 3.89 0.20 3.54
N LEU A 86 3.59 -0.24 2.31
CA LEU A 86 2.66 0.46 1.42
C LEU A 86 1.21 0.32 1.91
N ALA A 87 0.81 -0.85 2.41
CA ALA A 87 -0.53 -1.05 2.97
C ALA A 87 -0.77 -0.14 4.19
N VAL A 88 0.24 0.01 5.05
CA VAL A 88 0.20 0.96 6.17
C VAL A 88 0.08 2.40 5.66
N LEU A 89 0.82 2.77 4.61
CA LEU A 89 0.72 4.09 4.01
C LEU A 89 -0.70 4.37 3.49
N GLU A 90 -1.31 3.44 2.76
CA GLU A 90 -2.67 3.64 2.24
C GLU A 90 -3.71 3.75 3.36
N SER A 91 -3.55 2.96 4.43
CA SER A 91 -4.40 3.08 5.61
C SER A 91 -4.31 4.48 6.23
N VAL A 92 -3.09 5.00 6.43
CA VAL A 92 -2.86 6.34 6.99
C VAL A 92 -3.43 7.41 6.06
N LEU A 93 -3.26 7.29 4.74
CA LEU A 93 -3.82 8.24 3.78
C LEU A 93 -5.36 8.22 3.81
N GLY A 94 -5.98 7.04 3.87
CA GLY A 94 -7.43 6.91 4.03
C GLY A 94 -7.95 7.62 5.28
N GLU A 95 -7.26 7.46 6.41
CA GLU A 95 -7.59 8.16 7.67
C GLU A 95 -7.44 9.68 7.54
N GLU A 96 -6.34 10.16 6.96
CA GLU A 96 -6.10 11.58 6.71
C GLU A 96 -7.18 12.19 5.80
N TYR A 97 -7.57 11.48 4.73
CA TYR A 97 -8.68 11.91 3.88
C TYR A 97 -10.00 11.96 4.62
N TYR A 98 -10.29 10.97 5.47
CA TYR A 98 -11.49 10.97 6.29
C TYR A 98 -11.52 12.14 7.27
N MET A 99 -10.41 12.40 7.98
CA MET A 99 -10.28 13.56 8.87
C MET A 99 -10.43 14.86 8.10
N PHE A 100 -9.84 14.98 6.90
CA PHE A 100 -9.98 16.15 6.05
C PHE A 100 -11.44 16.39 5.63
N VAL A 101 -12.18 15.34 5.27
CA VAL A 101 -13.63 15.44 4.99
C VAL A 101 -14.36 15.98 6.20
N GLN A 102 -14.12 15.44 7.39
CA GLN A 102 -14.81 15.88 8.61
C GLN A 102 -14.46 17.33 8.97
N LEU A 103 -13.18 17.68 8.97
CA LEU A 103 -12.70 19.03 9.27
C LEU A 103 -13.20 20.05 8.24
N LYS A 104 -13.17 19.73 6.94
CA LYS A 104 -13.68 20.64 5.91
C LYS A 104 -15.19 20.73 5.91
N THR A 105 -15.90 19.64 6.16
CA THR A 105 -17.35 19.68 6.36
C THR A 105 -17.68 20.60 7.54
N LEU A 106 -16.99 20.43 8.67
CA LEU A 106 -17.17 21.29 9.85
C LEU A 106 -16.78 22.75 9.57
N GLU A 107 -15.66 23.02 8.91
CA GLU A 107 -15.20 24.38 8.57
C GLU A 107 -16.18 25.07 7.61
N LEU A 108 -16.73 24.34 6.64
CA LEU A 108 -17.68 24.85 5.65
C LEU A 108 -19.09 25.02 6.25
N MET A 109 -19.49 24.17 7.21
CA MET A 109 -20.71 24.35 8.00
C MET A 109 -20.59 25.50 9.01
N MET A 110 -19.44 25.64 9.67
CA MET A 110 -19.11 26.84 10.46
C MET A 110 -19.03 28.11 9.58
N LYS A 111 -18.88 27.95 8.26
CA LYS A 111 -18.89 28.99 7.20
C LYS A 111 -20.18 29.05 6.38
N GLU A 112 -21.31 28.56 6.88
CA GLU A 112 -22.63 29.02 6.39
C GLU A 112 -22.79 30.56 6.54
N ILE A 113 -21.84 31.23 7.23
CA ILE A 113 -21.60 32.68 7.28
C ILE A 113 -20.96 33.30 6.01
N ASN A 114 -20.60 32.56 4.95
CA ASN A 114 -20.26 33.18 3.66
C ASN A 114 -21.08 32.57 2.51
N GLN A 115 -22.29 33.09 2.34
CA GLN A 115 -23.23 32.92 1.21
C GLN A 115 -22.65 33.36 -0.17
N ILE A 116 -21.34 33.25 -0.40
CA ILE A 116 -20.59 33.85 -1.52
C ILE A 116 -19.89 32.80 -2.40
N TYR A 117 -19.52 31.64 -1.86
CA TYR A 117 -18.80 30.62 -2.63
C TYR A 117 -19.77 29.54 -3.09
N SER A 118 -20.11 29.53 -4.39
CA SER A 118 -20.97 28.54 -5.07
C SER A 118 -20.33 27.14 -5.13
N ILE A 119 -19.91 26.59 -3.99
CA ILE A 119 -19.24 25.29 -3.89
C ILE A 119 -20.27 24.23 -3.49
N ASP A 120 -20.43 23.21 -4.33
CA ASP A 120 -21.24 22.03 -4.00
C ASP A 120 -20.47 21.09 -3.05
N LEU A 121 -20.72 21.24 -1.75
CA LEU A 121 -20.16 20.40 -0.69
C LEU A 121 -20.52 18.92 -0.85
N GLY A 122 -21.67 18.61 -1.43
CA GLY A 122 -22.10 17.24 -1.70
C GLY A 122 -21.17 16.55 -2.69
N SER A 123 -20.82 17.23 -3.78
CA SER A 123 -19.86 16.76 -4.76
C SER A 123 -18.44 16.61 -4.18
N VAL A 124 -17.98 17.56 -3.38
CA VAL A 124 -16.66 17.46 -2.71
C VAL A 124 -16.62 16.25 -1.78
N LYS A 125 -17.63 16.08 -0.92
CA LYS A 125 -17.74 14.92 -0.03
C LYS A 125 -17.74 13.61 -0.80
N LYS A 126 -18.46 13.54 -1.91
CA LYS A 126 -18.52 12.35 -2.78
C LYS A 126 -17.16 12.00 -3.38
N ILE A 127 -16.38 13.00 -3.81
CA ILE A 127 -15.01 12.78 -4.32
C ILE A 127 -14.16 12.11 -3.25
N PHE A 128 -14.11 12.65 -2.03
CA PHE A 128 -13.31 12.05 -0.97
C PHE A 128 -13.80 10.67 -0.54
N LEU A 129 -15.11 10.43 -0.45
CA LEU A 129 -15.64 9.10 -0.14
C LEU A 129 -15.25 8.06 -1.20
N ASN A 130 -15.20 8.46 -2.47
CA ASN A 130 -14.71 7.59 -3.53
C ASN A 130 -13.21 7.31 -3.36
N ILE A 131 -12.40 8.33 -3.06
CA ILE A 131 -10.96 8.16 -2.79
C ILE A 131 -10.75 7.20 -1.61
N ILE A 132 -11.43 7.42 -0.47
CA ILE A 132 -11.33 6.56 0.72
C ILE A 132 -11.64 5.09 0.39
N ARG A 133 -12.69 4.84 -0.41
CA ARG A 133 -13.02 3.48 -0.85
C ARG A 133 -11.94 2.88 -1.76
N ASP A 134 -11.38 3.68 -2.65
CA ASP A 134 -10.28 3.25 -3.51
C ASP A 134 -9.04 2.90 -2.65
N GLU A 135 -8.70 3.69 -1.61
CA GLU A 135 -7.56 3.39 -0.72
C GLU A 135 -7.75 2.08 0.06
N GLU A 136 -8.98 1.78 0.48
CA GLU A 136 -9.29 0.50 1.10
C GLU A 136 -9.11 -0.66 0.11
N THR A 137 -9.54 -0.49 -1.14
CA THR A 137 -9.27 -1.48 -2.20
C THR A 137 -7.77 -1.60 -2.47
N HIS A 138 -6.99 -0.51 -2.44
CA HIS A 138 -5.54 -0.56 -2.62
C HIS A 138 -4.87 -1.33 -1.49
N ARG A 139 -5.32 -1.16 -0.24
CA ARG A 139 -4.87 -1.93 0.92
C ARG A 139 -5.13 -3.44 0.73
N GLU A 140 -6.33 -3.81 0.30
CA GLU A 140 -6.69 -5.21 0.01
C GLU A 140 -5.81 -5.80 -1.11
N LEU A 141 -5.59 -5.06 -2.21
CA LEU A 141 -4.70 -5.48 -3.29
C LEU A 141 -3.26 -5.67 -2.80
N LEU A 142 -2.76 -4.81 -1.91
CA LEU A 142 -1.42 -4.94 -1.35
C LEU A 142 -1.26 -6.17 -0.44
N GLU A 143 -2.31 -6.54 0.32
CA GLU A 143 -2.34 -7.81 1.05
C GLU A 143 -2.40 -9.02 0.10
N GLU A 144 -3.17 -8.93 -0.99
CA GLU A 144 -3.18 -9.99 -2.00
C GLU A 144 -1.79 -10.16 -2.64
N ILE A 145 -1.15 -9.05 -3.02
CA ILE A 145 0.24 -9.07 -3.53
C ILE A 145 1.17 -9.75 -2.53
N LYS A 146 1.07 -9.42 -1.24
CA LYS A 146 1.89 -10.03 -0.17
C LYS A 146 1.74 -11.54 -0.15
N THR A 147 0.50 -12.07 -0.26
CA THR A 147 0.29 -13.53 -0.32
C THR A 147 0.90 -14.15 -1.58
N LEU A 148 0.79 -13.48 -2.73
CA LEU A 148 1.34 -13.95 -4.00
C LEU A 148 2.88 -13.95 -4.06
N VAL A 149 3.54 -13.02 -3.35
CA VAL A 149 5.02 -12.91 -3.35
C VAL A 149 5.69 -13.62 -2.18
N THR A 150 4.94 -14.01 -1.15
CA THR A 150 5.47 -14.78 -0.03
C THR A 150 5.50 -16.24 -0.45
N PRO A 151 6.68 -16.89 -0.53
CA PRO A 151 6.74 -18.31 -0.87
C PRO A 151 5.92 -19.09 0.15
N GLU A 152 5.01 -19.96 -0.32
CA GLU A 152 4.38 -20.95 0.55
C GLU A 152 5.51 -21.66 1.30
N THR A 153 5.57 -21.48 2.62
CA THR A 153 6.20 -22.46 3.49
C THR A 153 5.46 -23.75 3.25
N LYS A 154 5.96 -24.58 2.32
CA LYS A 154 5.64 -26.00 2.30
C LYS A 154 5.96 -26.48 3.71
N LEU A 155 4.91 -26.68 4.52
CA LEU A 155 4.99 -27.54 5.68
C LEU A 155 5.65 -28.81 5.20
N ASP A 156 6.84 -29.09 5.72
CA ASP A 156 7.53 -30.34 5.46
C ASP A 156 6.65 -31.46 6.01
N THR A 157 5.78 -32.00 5.15
CA THR A 157 4.95 -33.17 5.44
C THR A 157 5.75 -34.45 5.29
N ALA A 158 7.09 -34.38 5.28
CA ALA A 158 7.89 -35.57 5.50
C ALA A 158 7.57 -36.11 6.90
N PRO A 159 7.04 -37.35 7.02
CA PRO A 159 6.84 -37.93 8.33
C PRO A 159 8.20 -37.99 9.03
N VAL A 160 8.27 -37.43 10.24
CA VAL A 160 9.42 -37.61 11.12
C VAL A 160 9.46 -39.09 11.52
N VAL A 161 10.13 -39.90 10.71
CA VAL A 161 10.40 -41.28 11.06
C VAL A 161 11.45 -41.24 12.16
N LYS A 162 11.03 -41.31 13.42
CA LYS A 162 11.93 -41.61 14.54
C LYS A 162 12.51 -42.99 14.27
N TYR A 163 13.76 -43.03 13.84
CA TYR A 163 14.52 -44.27 13.66
C TYR A 163 14.66 -44.93 15.03
N GLN A 164 13.86 -45.95 15.31
CA GLN A 164 13.80 -46.58 16.63
C GLN A 164 14.95 -47.58 16.86
N ASN A 165 15.76 -47.93 15.86
CA ASN A 165 16.83 -48.91 16.05
C ASN A 165 17.97 -48.82 15.02
N PRO A 166 19.06 -48.08 15.32
CA PRO A 166 20.24 -47.97 14.46
C PRO A 166 20.98 -49.29 14.23
N ASP A 167 20.88 -50.24 15.17
CA ASP A 167 21.73 -51.44 15.21
C ASP A 167 21.05 -52.71 14.65
N ALA A 168 19.87 -52.55 14.03
CA ALA A 168 19.13 -53.69 13.45
C ALA A 168 19.85 -54.34 12.25
N TRP A 169 20.87 -53.69 11.69
CA TRP A 169 21.63 -54.16 10.53
C TRP A 169 22.85 -55.02 10.90
N SER A 170 23.23 -55.08 12.18
CA SER A 170 24.38 -55.85 12.66
C SER A 170 23.93 -57.14 13.34
N ARG A 171 23.33 -58.07 12.58
CA ARG A 171 23.33 -59.48 12.97
C ARG A 171 24.34 -60.24 12.10
N PRO A 172 25.35 -60.89 12.69
CA PRO A 172 26.17 -61.83 11.94
C PRO A 172 25.29 -63.00 11.48
N LEU A 173 25.46 -63.40 10.22
CA LEU A 173 24.88 -64.65 9.70
C LEU A 173 25.35 -65.83 10.57
N PRO A 174 24.46 -66.71 11.05
CA PRO A 174 24.89 -67.95 11.69
C PRO A 174 25.71 -68.76 10.69
N GLY A 175 26.96 -69.03 11.07
CA GLY A 175 27.93 -69.70 10.23
C GLY A 175 27.49 -71.09 9.79
N THR A 176 27.78 -71.35 8.52
CA THR A 176 28.02 -72.66 7.95
C THR A 176 29.27 -73.27 8.59
N SER A 177 29.10 -74.35 9.35
CA SER A 177 30.08 -75.44 9.55
C SER A 177 29.36 -76.62 10.19
#